data_AF-A0A8C5AG59-F1
#
_entry.id   AF-A0A8C5AG59-F1
#
_cell.length_a   1.000
_cell.length_b   1.000
_cell.length_c   1.000
_cell.angle_alpha   90.00
_cell.angle_beta   90.00
_cell.angle_gamma   90.00
#
_symmetry.space_group_name_H-M   'P 1'
#
loop_
_entity.id
_entity.type
_entity.pdbx_description
1 polymer ?
#
loop_
_entity_poly.entity_id
_entity_poly.type
_entity_poly.pdbx_seq_one_letter_code
_entity_poly.pdbx_strand_id
1 'polypeptide(L)'
;VIKGTVRGLVLLRELVLLRLGTGVIKGTGVIKGTGVIKGTGVIKGTGVIKGTGVSKGTGVIKGTGVIKGTGVSKGTGVIKGTGVSKGTGVINGTGVIKGTGVSKGTGVIKGTGVSKGTGVIKGTGVIKGTGVIKGTGVIEGTGVIKGTGVIKGTGVINGTGVIKGTGVIKGTGVIKGTGVIKGTGVIKGTGVIKGTGVIKGTGVIKGTGVSKGTGVIKGTGVIKGTGVIKGTGVIKGTGVSKGTGVIKGTGVIKGTGVIKGTGVIKGTGVIKGTGVIKGTGVSKGTGVSKGTGVIKGTGVIKGTGVIKAGDWCY
;
A
#
# COMPACT_ATOMS: atom_id res chain seq x y z
N VAL A 1 -65.58 -28.48 29.80
CA VAL A 1 -65.54 -29.96 29.79
C VAL A 1 -64.63 -30.32 28.62
N ILE A 2 -63.36 -30.71 28.74
CA ILE A 2 -62.66 -31.60 29.67
C ILE A 2 -61.50 -30.85 30.35
N LYS A 3 -61.47 -30.89 31.69
CA LYS A 3 -60.35 -30.45 32.53
C LYS A 3 -59.35 -31.62 32.60
N GLY A 4 -58.09 -31.37 32.28
CA GLY A 4 -57.00 -32.36 32.42
C GLY A 4 -55.78 -31.70 33.03
N THR A 5 -55.76 -31.60 34.35
CA THR A 5 -54.59 -31.22 35.15
C THR A 5 -53.65 -32.42 35.21
N VAL A 6 -52.56 -32.42 34.43
CA VAL A 6 -51.45 -33.35 34.68
C VAL A 6 -50.47 -32.67 35.62
N ARG A 7 -50.62 -32.95 36.91
CA ARG A 7 -49.59 -32.78 37.93
C ARG A 7 -48.67 -34.02 37.82
N GLY A 8 -47.49 -33.84 37.24
CA GLY A 8 -46.40 -34.80 37.27
C GLY A 8 -45.13 -34.10 37.71
N LEU A 9 -44.78 -34.24 38.99
CA LEU A 9 -43.50 -33.83 39.54
C LEU A 9 -42.57 -35.05 39.52
N VAL A 10 -41.74 -35.18 38.46
CA VAL A 10 -40.56 -36.06 38.45
C VAL A 10 -39.45 -35.37 37.65
N LEU A 11 -38.36 -35.04 38.34
CA LEU A 11 -37.06 -34.51 37.88
C LEU A 11 -37.08 -33.21 37.04
N LEU A 12 -36.61 -32.12 37.66
CA LEU A 12 -36.44 -30.77 37.12
C LEU A 12 -35.33 -30.66 36.04
N ARG A 13 -35.37 -31.47 34.98
CA ARG A 13 -34.39 -31.43 33.89
C ARG A 13 -35.07 -31.19 32.53
N GLU A 14 -35.21 -29.90 32.23
CA GLU A 14 -35.51 -29.29 30.91
C GLU A 14 -36.73 -29.77 30.11
N LEU A 15 -37.90 -29.15 30.35
CA LEU A 15 -39.03 -29.18 29.42
C LEU A 15 -38.68 -28.42 28.12
N VAL A 16 -38.52 -29.14 27.01
CA VAL A 16 -38.35 -28.55 25.67
C VAL A 16 -39.73 -28.37 25.01
N LEU A 17 -40.14 -27.13 24.77
CA LEU A 17 -41.44 -26.83 24.12
C LEU A 17 -41.31 -26.87 22.58
N LEU A 18 -42.15 -27.67 21.89
CA LEU A 18 -42.27 -27.66 20.42
C LEU A 18 -43.57 -26.95 19.99
N ARG A 19 -43.47 -25.99 19.05
CA ARG A 19 -44.64 -25.28 18.51
C ARG A 19 -44.64 -25.24 16.99
N LEU A 20 -45.78 -25.55 16.38
CA LEU A 20 -46.04 -25.42 14.94
C LEU A 20 -46.84 -24.14 14.68
N GLY A 21 -46.55 -23.44 13.58
CA GLY A 21 -47.25 -22.22 13.18
C GLY A 21 -46.70 -20.96 13.87
N THR A 22 -47.58 -20.16 14.48
CA THR A 22 -47.21 -18.93 15.18
C THR A 22 -47.09 -19.15 16.69
N GLY A 23 -46.07 -18.56 17.33
CA GLY A 23 -45.97 -18.72 18.78
C GLY A 23 -44.84 -17.99 19.50
N VAL A 24 -45.00 -17.91 20.83
CA VAL A 24 -43.99 -17.40 21.77
C VAL A 24 -43.63 -18.52 22.76
N ILE A 25 -42.33 -18.74 22.98
CA ILE A 25 -41.80 -19.68 23.97
C ILE A 25 -40.91 -18.92 24.97
N LYS A 26 -41.07 -19.19 26.26
CA LYS A 26 -40.14 -18.80 27.32
C LYS A 26 -39.36 -20.05 27.78
N GLY A 27 -38.06 -19.92 28.02
CA GLY A 27 -37.20 -21.06 28.36
C GLY A 27 -36.61 -21.73 27.12
N THR A 28 -36.55 -23.06 27.13
CA THR A 28 -35.97 -23.86 26.03
C THR A 28 -37.05 -24.32 25.06
N GLY A 29 -36.87 -24.13 23.75
CA GLY A 29 -37.85 -24.64 22.78
C GLY A 29 -37.53 -24.51 21.30
N VAL A 30 -38.43 -25.07 20.50
CA VAL A 30 -38.34 -25.16 19.03
C VAL A 30 -39.63 -24.66 18.39
N ILE A 31 -39.50 -23.77 17.41
CA ILE A 31 -40.64 -23.27 16.60
C ILE A 31 -40.43 -23.66 15.13
N LYS A 32 -41.43 -24.27 14.50
CA LYS A 32 -41.54 -24.39 13.03
C LYS A 32 -42.63 -23.43 12.55
N GLY A 33 -42.25 -22.39 11.81
CA GLY A 33 -43.14 -21.32 11.38
C GLY A 33 -42.62 -19.96 11.82
N THR A 34 -43.51 -19.12 12.36
CA THR A 34 -43.19 -17.75 12.76
C THR A 34 -43.19 -17.62 14.28
N GLY A 35 -42.15 -17.07 14.91
CA GLY A 35 -42.22 -16.98 16.37
C GLY A 35 -41.11 -16.25 17.11
N VAL A 36 -41.27 -16.20 18.43
CA VAL A 36 -40.35 -15.55 19.35
C VAL A 36 -39.95 -16.51 20.47
N ILE A 37 -38.65 -16.65 20.73
CA ILE A 37 -38.13 -17.42 21.86
C ILE A 37 -37.40 -16.47 22.81
N LYS A 38 -37.74 -16.49 24.10
CA LYS A 38 -37.01 -15.83 25.20
C LYS A 38 -36.30 -16.91 26.01
N GLY A 39 -35.00 -17.11 25.80
CA GLY A 39 -34.22 -18.21 26.37
C GLY A 39 -33.38 -18.89 25.30
N THR A 40 -33.30 -20.23 25.36
CA THR A 40 -32.54 -21.04 24.42
C THR A 40 -33.48 -21.62 23.36
N GLY A 41 -33.14 -21.56 22.07
CA GLY A 41 -34.02 -22.25 21.12
C GLY A 41 -33.66 -22.25 19.66
N VAL A 42 -34.51 -22.94 18.89
CA VAL A 42 -34.37 -23.14 17.45
C VAL A 42 -35.63 -22.68 16.71
N ILE A 43 -35.48 -21.83 15.71
CA ILE A 43 -36.59 -21.42 14.84
C ILE A 43 -36.31 -21.90 13.41
N LYS A 44 -37.23 -22.66 12.82
CA LYS A 44 -37.27 -22.98 11.37
C LYS A 44 -38.39 -22.16 10.73
N GLY A 45 -38.04 -21.11 9.99
CA GLY A 45 -38.97 -20.13 9.42
C GLY A 45 -38.54 -18.70 9.73
N THR A 46 -39.46 -17.87 10.18
CA THR A 46 -39.20 -16.45 10.49
C THR A 46 -39.27 -16.23 12.00
N GLY A 47 -38.27 -15.60 12.63
CA GLY A 47 -38.43 -15.35 14.05
C GLY A 47 -37.33 -14.61 14.79
N VAL A 48 -37.61 -14.36 16.07
CA VAL A 48 -36.75 -13.60 16.98
C VAL A 48 -36.35 -14.46 18.17
N ILE A 49 -35.05 -14.57 18.44
CA ILE A 49 -34.52 -15.23 19.64
C ILE A 49 -33.87 -14.17 20.53
N LYS A 50 -34.32 -14.05 21.78
CA LYS A 50 -33.68 -13.26 22.83
C LYS A 50 -33.00 -14.24 23.80
N GLY A 51 -31.68 -14.39 23.68
CA GLY A 51 -30.89 -15.39 24.39
C GLY A 51 -29.98 -16.14 23.43
N THR A 52 -29.95 -17.46 23.57
CA THR A 52 -29.06 -18.34 22.81
C THR A 52 -29.86 -19.08 21.74
N GLY A 53 -29.40 -19.17 20.49
CA GLY A 53 -30.18 -19.99 19.57
C GLY A 53 -29.73 -20.09 18.13
N VAL A 54 -30.52 -20.86 17.37
CA VAL A 54 -30.32 -21.13 15.95
C VAL A 54 -31.57 -20.76 15.17
N SER A 55 -31.43 -20.02 14.09
CA SER A 55 -32.52 -19.80 13.12
C SER A 55 -32.16 -20.36 11.74
N LYS A 56 -33.11 -21.04 11.10
CA LYS A 56 -33.05 -21.45 9.69
C LYS A 56 -34.17 -20.72 8.96
N GLY A 57 -33.85 -19.86 8.00
CA GLY A 57 -34.78 -18.96 7.33
C GLY A 57 -34.44 -17.50 7.62
N THR A 58 -35.43 -16.72 8.07
CA THR A 58 -35.27 -15.30 8.39
C THR A 58 -35.20 -15.11 9.90
N GLY A 59 -34.06 -14.66 10.43
CA GLY A 59 -33.82 -14.65 11.88
C GLY A 59 -33.37 -13.30 12.44
N VAL A 60 -33.82 -12.97 13.65
CA VAL A 60 -33.19 -11.94 14.49
C VAL A 60 -32.75 -12.57 15.80
N ILE A 61 -31.46 -12.52 16.14
CA ILE A 61 -30.94 -13.03 17.41
C ILE A 61 -30.38 -11.87 18.23
N LYS A 62 -30.89 -11.69 19.46
CA LYS A 62 -30.31 -10.80 20.48
C LYS A 62 -29.66 -11.67 21.55
N GLY A 63 -28.34 -11.74 21.58
CA GLY A 63 -27.55 -12.64 22.43
C GLY A 63 -26.53 -13.40 21.60
N THR A 64 -26.47 -14.71 21.77
CA THR A 64 -25.51 -15.59 21.08
C THR A 64 -26.25 -16.49 20.10
N GLY A 65 -25.83 -16.58 18.84
CA GLY A 65 -26.49 -17.55 17.97
C GLY A 65 -26.04 -17.68 16.54
N VAL A 66 -26.71 -18.58 15.83
CA VAL A 66 -26.43 -18.94 14.44
C VAL A 66 -27.65 -18.71 13.57
N ILE A 67 -27.48 -18.06 12.43
CA ILE A 67 -28.51 -17.84 11.42
C ILE A 67 -28.08 -18.54 10.13
N LYS A 68 -28.92 -19.41 9.59
CA LYS A 68 -28.78 -19.98 8.23
C LYS A 68 -29.88 -19.39 7.35
N GLY A 69 -29.51 -18.53 6.41
CA GLY A 69 -30.44 -17.75 5.59
C GLY A 69 -30.19 -16.24 5.76
N THR A 70 -31.27 -15.49 5.92
CA THR A 70 -31.24 -14.03 6.04
C THR A 70 -31.37 -13.64 7.51
N GLY A 71 -30.56 -12.71 8.03
CA GLY A 71 -30.85 -12.25 9.39
C GLY A 71 -29.97 -11.20 10.02
N VAL A 72 -30.33 -10.88 11.26
CA VAL A 72 -29.67 -9.87 12.08
C VAL A 72 -29.25 -10.48 13.42
N SER A 73 -27.98 -10.33 13.79
CA SER A 73 -27.51 -10.65 15.14
C SER A 73 -27.11 -9.38 15.91
N LYS A 74 -27.48 -9.31 17.19
CA LYS A 74 -27.00 -8.31 18.16
C LYS A 74 -26.35 -9.07 19.32
N GLY A 75 -25.05 -8.91 19.53
CA GLY A 75 -24.25 -9.71 20.46
C GLY A 75 -23.19 -10.50 19.70
N THR A 76 -23.15 -11.82 19.92
CA THR A 76 -22.23 -12.73 19.24
C THR A 76 -23.00 -13.57 18.23
N GLY A 77 -22.65 -13.51 16.94
CA GLY A 77 -23.42 -14.23 15.94
C GLY A 77 -22.66 -14.77 14.75
N VAL A 78 -23.10 -15.92 14.25
CA VAL A 78 -22.65 -16.50 12.98
C VAL A 78 -23.81 -16.48 11.99
N ILE A 79 -23.62 -15.89 10.82
CA ILE A 79 -24.63 -15.85 9.75
C ILE A 79 -24.07 -16.57 8.52
N LYS A 80 -24.75 -17.63 8.07
CA LYS A 80 -24.50 -18.30 6.79
C LYS A 80 -25.59 -17.85 5.81
N GLY A 81 -25.25 -16.99 4.86
CA GLY A 81 -26.18 -16.35 3.95
C GLY A 81 -26.03 -14.82 3.96
N THR A 82 -27.16 -14.11 4.04
CA THR A 82 -27.19 -12.65 4.03
C THR A 82 -27.46 -12.10 5.42
N GLY A 83 -26.73 -11.07 5.86
CA GLY A 83 -27.11 -10.50 7.16
C GLY A 83 -26.30 -9.34 7.70
N VAL A 84 -26.71 -8.94 8.90
CA VAL A 84 -26.10 -7.83 9.65
C VAL A 84 -25.78 -8.29 11.06
N SER A 85 -24.56 -8.08 11.53
CA SER A 85 -24.18 -8.30 12.92
C SER A 85 -23.79 -6.99 13.62
N LYS A 86 -24.26 -6.80 14.85
CA LYS A 86 -23.80 -5.75 15.78
C LYS A 86 -23.13 -6.43 16.98
N GLY A 87 -21.87 -6.10 17.26
CA GLY A 87 -21.05 -6.79 18.27
C GLY A 87 -19.99 -7.65 17.60
N THR A 88 -19.91 -8.92 18.00
CA THR A 88 -18.97 -9.89 17.43
C THR A 88 -19.66 -10.75 16.38
N GLY A 89 -19.17 -10.71 15.14
CA GLY A 89 -19.84 -11.35 14.01
C GLY A 89 -18.94 -12.23 13.14
N VAL A 90 -19.48 -13.34 12.67
CA VAL A 90 -18.94 -14.08 11.52
C VAL A 90 -20.02 -14.17 10.44
N ILE A 91 -19.74 -13.68 9.23
CA ILE A 91 -20.66 -13.78 8.09
C ILE A 91 -20.01 -14.59 6.98
N ASN A 92 -20.69 -15.63 6.52
CA ASN A 92 -20.30 -16.46 5.38
C ASN A 92 -21.36 -16.29 4.27
N GLY A 93 -21.08 -15.39 3.33
CA GLY A 93 -22.02 -14.90 2.32
C GLY A 93 -21.88 -13.39 2.16
N THR A 94 -23.00 -12.67 2.20
CA THR A 94 -23.02 -11.20 2.02
C THR A 94 -23.46 -10.53 3.31
N GLY A 95 -22.73 -9.53 3.80
CA GLY A 95 -23.23 -8.83 4.98
C GLY A 95 -22.44 -7.68 5.55
N VAL A 96 -22.97 -7.14 6.64
CA VAL A 96 -22.44 -5.97 7.33
C VAL A 96 -22.18 -6.29 8.80
N ILE A 97 -20.97 -5.99 9.28
CA ILE A 97 -20.56 -6.15 10.67
C ILE A 97 -20.29 -4.77 11.27
N LYS A 98 -20.94 -4.44 12.38
CA LYS A 98 -20.60 -3.27 13.22
C LYS A 98 -19.99 -3.78 14.54
N GLY A 99 -18.69 -3.56 14.73
CA GLY A 99 -17.93 -4.10 15.86
C GLY A 99 -16.75 -4.94 15.35
N THR A 100 -16.55 -6.09 15.98
CA THR A 100 -15.46 -7.02 15.64
C THR A 100 -15.99 -8.15 14.77
N GLY A 101 -15.32 -8.51 13.68
CA GLY A 101 -15.77 -9.70 12.98
C GLY A 101 -14.98 -10.17 11.77
N VAL A 102 -15.49 -11.27 11.21
CA VAL A 102 -14.94 -11.96 10.05
C VAL A 102 -16.02 -12.07 8.98
N SER A 103 -15.68 -11.70 7.75
CA SER A 103 -16.52 -11.93 6.58
C SER A 103 -15.82 -12.86 5.59
N LYS A 104 -16.56 -13.84 5.06
CA LYS A 104 -16.15 -14.70 3.95
C LYS A 104 -17.19 -14.49 2.83
N GLY A 105 -16.78 -14.03 1.66
CA GLY A 105 -17.66 -13.60 0.58
C GLY A 105 -17.60 -12.09 0.39
N THR A 106 -18.75 -11.41 0.46
CA THR A 106 -18.83 -9.94 0.32
C THR A 106 -19.17 -9.30 1.66
N GLY A 107 -18.29 -8.44 2.18
CA GLY A 107 -18.41 -7.92 3.54
C GLY A 107 -18.16 -6.43 3.66
N VAL A 108 -18.95 -5.76 4.52
CA VAL A 108 -18.64 -4.43 5.04
C VAL A 108 -18.43 -4.51 6.55
N ILE A 109 -17.27 -4.09 7.05
CA ILE A 109 -16.96 -4.08 8.49
C ILE A 109 -16.73 -2.64 8.93
N LYS A 110 -17.45 -2.21 9.99
CA LYS A 110 -17.19 -0.96 10.72
C LYS A 110 -16.64 -1.33 12.09
N GLY A 111 -15.33 -1.13 12.31
CA GLY A 111 -14.62 -1.56 13.50
C GLY A 111 -13.38 -2.38 13.13
N THR A 112 -13.15 -3.47 13.85
CA THR A 112 -12.00 -4.35 13.64
C THR A 112 -12.44 -5.59 12.89
N GLY A 113 -11.71 -6.01 11.84
CA GLY A 113 -12.07 -7.27 11.23
C GLY A 113 -11.20 -7.81 10.12
N VAL A 114 -11.61 -9.00 9.67
CA VAL A 114 -10.98 -9.75 8.59
C VAL A 114 -11.99 -10.03 7.50
N SER A 115 -11.61 -9.85 6.24
CA SER A 115 -12.42 -10.21 5.09
C SER A 115 -11.67 -11.17 4.17
N LYS A 116 -12.33 -12.25 3.73
CA LYS A 116 -11.88 -13.13 2.65
C LYS A 116 -12.85 -12.99 1.49
N GLY A 117 -12.38 -12.57 0.32
CA GLY A 117 -13.21 -12.24 -0.84
C GLY A 117 -13.23 -10.73 -1.11
N THR A 118 -14.42 -10.16 -1.19
CA THR A 118 -14.61 -8.72 -1.44
C THR A 118 -14.94 -8.00 -0.14
N GLY A 119 -14.10 -7.05 0.28
CA GLY A 119 -14.20 -6.42 1.59
C GLY A 119 -14.14 -4.89 1.56
N VAL A 120 -14.95 -4.26 2.41
CA VAL A 120 -14.79 -2.84 2.79
C VAL A 120 -14.66 -2.75 4.30
N ILE A 121 -13.55 -2.23 4.81
CA ILE A 121 -13.32 -2.05 6.25
C ILE A 121 -13.17 -0.57 6.57
N LYS A 122 -13.95 -0.07 7.54
CA LYS A 122 -13.75 1.24 8.18
C LYS A 122 -13.25 1.00 9.61
N GLY A 123 -11.97 1.26 9.86
CA GLY A 123 -11.29 0.94 11.11
C GLY A 123 -10.00 0.16 10.85
N THR A 124 -9.77 -0.87 11.65
CA THR A 124 -8.57 -1.72 11.56
C THR A 124 -8.91 -3.04 10.90
N GLY A 125 -8.13 -3.50 9.92
CA GLY A 125 -8.41 -4.82 9.39
C GLY A 125 -7.46 -5.41 8.36
N VAL A 126 -7.83 -6.63 7.97
CA VAL A 126 -7.10 -7.43 6.98
C VAL A 126 -8.07 -7.90 5.90
N ILE A 127 -7.70 -7.75 4.64
CA ILE A 127 -8.46 -8.26 3.50
C ILE A 127 -7.59 -9.23 2.71
N LYS A 128 -8.10 -10.45 2.47
CA LYS A 128 -7.55 -11.41 1.51
C LYS A 128 -8.47 -11.46 0.30
N GLY A 129 -8.02 -10.93 -0.84
CA GLY A 129 -8.83 -10.76 -2.05
C GLY A 129 -8.88 -9.30 -2.49
N THR A 130 -10.08 -8.80 -2.81
CA THR A 130 -10.28 -7.46 -3.33
C THR A 130 -10.88 -6.56 -2.26
N GLY A 131 -10.36 -5.36 -2.04
CA GLY A 131 -11.04 -4.49 -1.07
C GLY A 131 -10.50 -3.10 -0.82
N VAL A 132 -11.20 -2.44 0.10
CA VAL A 132 -10.93 -1.06 0.52
C VAL A 132 -10.84 -0.98 2.03
N ILE A 133 -9.80 -0.35 2.55
CA ILE A 133 -9.65 -0.04 3.98
C ILE A 133 -9.61 1.48 4.16
N LYS A 134 -10.46 2.01 5.03
CA LYS A 134 -10.38 3.38 5.57
C LYS A 134 -9.92 3.29 7.02
N GLY A 135 -8.66 3.59 7.30
CA GLY A 135 -8.02 3.41 8.60
C GLY A 135 -6.69 2.67 8.46
N THR A 136 -6.45 1.71 9.35
CA THR A 136 -5.20 0.94 9.39
C THR A 136 -5.43 -0.47 8.85
N GLY A 137 -4.58 -0.98 7.95
CA GLY A 137 -4.76 -2.36 7.56
C GLY A 137 -3.80 -2.97 6.57
N VAL A 138 -4.10 -4.23 6.24
CA VAL A 138 -3.33 -5.05 5.31
C VAL A 138 -4.25 -5.61 4.24
N ILE A 139 -3.83 -5.55 2.98
CA ILE A 139 -4.51 -6.20 1.86
C ILE A 139 -3.56 -7.20 1.20
N GLU A 140 -3.97 -8.45 1.09
CA GLU A 140 -3.33 -9.49 0.27
C GLU A 140 -4.21 -9.70 -0.97
N GLY A 141 -3.80 -9.15 -2.11
CA GLY A 141 -4.56 -9.12 -3.35
C GLY A 141 -4.62 -7.71 -3.96
N THR A 142 -5.81 -7.29 -4.36
CA THR A 142 -6.03 -6.00 -5.03
C THR A 142 -6.76 -5.04 -4.12
N GLY A 143 -6.27 -3.82 -3.92
CA GLY A 143 -7.05 -2.90 -3.08
C GLY A 143 -6.56 -1.48 -2.91
N VAL A 144 -7.32 -0.77 -2.08
CA VAL A 144 -7.10 0.64 -1.77
C VAL A 144 -7.09 0.84 -0.26
N ILE A 145 -6.07 1.55 0.25
CA ILE A 145 -6.01 1.96 1.66
C ILE A 145 -6.01 3.49 1.74
N LYS A 146 -6.95 4.05 2.51
CA LYS A 146 -6.94 5.45 2.94
C LYS A 146 -6.55 5.49 4.42
N GLY A 147 -5.30 5.87 4.71
CA GLY A 147 -4.71 5.81 6.05
C GLY A 147 -3.36 5.09 6.02
N THR A 148 -3.12 4.24 7.01
CA THR A 148 -1.85 3.51 7.17
C THR A 148 -2.00 2.07 6.71
N GLY A 149 -1.08 1.54 5.91
CA GLY A 149 -1.20 0.11 5.62
C GLY A 149 -0.17 -0.53 4.72
N VAL A 150 -0.41 -1.81 4.47
CA VAL A 150 0.43 -2.67 3.64
C VAL A 150 -0.41 -3.36 2.58
N ILE A 151 0.05 -3.34 1.34
CA ILE A 151 -0.57 -4.11 0.24
C ILE A 151 0.46 -5.11 -0.29
N LYS A 152 0.10 -6.39 -0.34
CA LYS A 152 0.81 -7.44 -1.09
C LYS A 152 -0.02 -7.74 -2.35
N GLY A 153 0.46 -7.32 -3.51
CA GLY A 153 -0.25 -7.41 -4.78
C GLY A 153 -0.37 -6.04 -5.45
N THR A 154 -1.55 -5.74 -5.96
CA THR A 154 -1.85 -4.52 -6.72
C THR A 154 -2.60 -3.52 -5.85
N GLY A 155 -2.17 -2.26 -5.78
CA GLY A 155 -2.99 -1.31 -5.04
C GLY A 155 -2.57 0.13 -4.97
N VAL A 156 -3.39 0.88 -4.24
CA VAL A 156 -3.23 2.31 -4.02
C VAL A 156 -3.28 2.62 -2.52
N ILE A 157 -2.32 3.38 -2.02
CA ILE A 157 -2.32 3.89 -0.65
C ILE A 157 -2.39 5.42 -0.69
N ASN A 158 -3.34 6.01 0.03
CA ASN A 158 -3.40 7.42 0.31
C ASN A 158 -3.15 7.65 1.81
N GLY A 159 -1.92 8.01 2.15
CA GLY A 159 -1.40 8.09 3.52
C GLY A 159 0.00 7.48 3.61
N THR A 160 0.24 6.70 4.66
CA THR A 160 1.54 6.06 4.91
C THR A 160 1.45 4.58 4.59
N GLY A 161 2.40 4.02 3.83
CA GLY A 161 2.35 2.58 3.64
C GLY A 161 3.44 1.91 2.83
N VAL A 162 3.26 0.60 2.68
CA VAL A 162 4.17 -0.28 1.95
C VAL A 162 3.41 -1.09 0.91
N ILE A 163 3.91 -1.13 -0.32
CA ILE A 163 3.38 -2.00 -1.37
C ILE A 163 4.46 -3.01 -1.77
N LYS A 164 4.13 -4.30 -1.74
CA LYS A 164 4.92 -5.38 -2.35
C LYS A 164 4.17 -5.83 -3.61
N GLY A 165 4.65 -5.45 -4.79
CA GLY A 165 3.97 -5.67 -6.07
C GLY A 165 3.87 -4.38 -6.88
N THR A 166 2.71 -4.15 -7.49
CA THR A 166 2.46 -2.97 -8.33
C THR A 166 1.59 -1.97 -7.60
N GLY A 167 1.97 -0.69 -7.57
CA GLY A 167 1.06 0.26 -6.95
C GLY A 167 1.43 1.73 -6.96
N VAL A 168 0.55 2.50 -6.34
CA VAL A 168 0.66 3.95 -6.23
C VAL A 168 0.51 4.37 -4.78
N ILE A 169 1.44 5.20 -4.29
CA ILE A 169 1.35 5.82 -2.97
C ILE A 169 1.22 7.33 -3.13
N LYS A 170 0.20 7.93 -2.51
CA LYS A 170 0.08 9.37 -2.28
C LYS A 170 0.35 9.62 -0.80
N GLY A 171 1.48 10.24 -0.47
CA GLY A 171 1.96 10.42 0.90
C GLY A 171 3.36 9.82 1.08
N THR A 172 3.56 9.12 2.20
CA THR A 172 4.85 8.55 2.57
C THR A 172 4.85 7.04 2.34
N GLY A 173 5.87 6.47 1.69
CA GLY A 173 5.89 5.02 1.61
C GLY A 173 7.04 4.34 0.91
N VAL A 174 6.92 3.01 0.85
CA VAL A 174 7.89 2.12 0.25
C VAL A 174 7.20 1.21 -0.76
N ILE A 175 7.75 1.10 -1.97
CA ILE A 175 7.30 0.13 -2.97
C ILE A 175 8.44 -0.85 -3.24
N LYS A 176 8.15 -2.15 -3.14
CA LYS A 176 9.00 -3.24 -3.63
C LYS A 176 8.33 -3.84 -4.87
N GLY A 177 8.84 -3.53 -6.06
CA GLY A 177 8.22 -3.87 -7.34
C GLY A 177 8.11 -2.64 -8.24
N THR A 178 6.97 -2.51 -8.93
CA THR A 178 6.71 -1.42 -9.86
C THR A 178 5.81 -0.38 -9.22
N GLY A 179 6.13 0.91 -9.30
CA GLY A 179 5.16 1.88 -8.79
C GLY A 179 5.47 3.34 -8.92
N VAL A 180 4.52 4.13 -8.40
CA VAL A 180 4.57 5.59 -8.39
C VAL A 180 4.36 6.09 -6.96
N ILE A 181 5.23 7.00 -6.51
CA ILE A 181 5.05 7.71 -5.24
C ILE A 181 4.87 9.20 -5.54
N LYS A 182 3.78 9.79 -5.02
CA LYS A 182 3.60 11.25 -4.94
C LYS A 182 3.77 11.66 -3.47
N GLY A 183 4.91 12.25 -3.13
CA GLY A 183 5.31 12.57 -1.76
C GLY A 183 6.72 12.05 -1.47
N THR A 184 6.91 11.51 -0.27
CA THR A 184 8.21 11.00 0.19
C THR A 184 8.27 9.49 0.08
N GLY A 185 9.33 8.92 -0.49
CA GLY A 185 9.40 7.46 -0.46
C GLY A 185 10.60 6.78 -1.05
N VAL A 186 10.53 5.46 -1.01
CA VAL A 186 11.56 4.56 -1.52
C VAL A 186 10.95 3.55 -2.48
N ILE A 187 11.54 3.38 -3.65
CA ILE A 187 11.19 2.32 -4.60
C ILE A 187 12.38 1.37 -4.74
N LYS A 188 12.13 0.07 -4.53
CA LYS A 188 13.04 -1.02 -4.89
C LYS A 188 12.45 -1.75 -6.09
N GLY A 189 13.00 -1.54 -7.28
CA GLY A 189 12.46 -2.00 -8.56
C GLY A 189 12.34 -0.86 -9.55
N THR A 190 11.22 -0.83 -10.28
CA THR A 190 10.97 0.17 -11.33
C THR A 190 9.99 1.22 -10.84
N GLY A 191 10.25 2.51 -11.03
CA GLY A 191 9.23 3.48 -10.67
C GLY A 191 9.49 4.95 -10.87
N VAL A 192 8.52 5.72 -10.41
CA VAL A 192 8.53 7.18 -10.49
C VAL A 192 8.24 7.79 -9.12
N ILE A 193 9.06 8.74 -8.69
CA ILE A 193 8.80 9.55 -7.50
C ILE A 193 8.57 10.99 -7.92
N LYS A 194 7.46 11.58 -7.50
CA LYS A 194 7.20 13.03 -7.53
C LYS A 194 7.29 13.56 -6.11
N GLY A 195 8.38 14.24 -5.77
CA GLY A 195 8.70 14.67 -4.41
C GLY A 195 10.11 14.24 -4.02
N THR A 196 10.28 13.82 -2.77
CA THR A 196 11.57 13.41 -2.22
C THR A 196 11.69 11.90 -2.20
N GLY A 197 12.79 11.33 -2.68
CA GLY A 197 12.91 9.88 -2.53
C GLY A 197 14.16 9.20 -3.04
N VAL A 198 14.14 7.88 -2.89
CA VAL A 198 15.22 6.99 -3.29
C VAL A 198 14.68 5.90 -4.21
N ILE A 199 15.34 5.68 -5.35
CA ILE A 199 15.06 4.55 -6.22
C ILE A 199 16.29 3.63 -6.23
N LYS A 200 16.07 2.34 -5.96
CA LYS A 200 17.04 1.26 -6.17
C LYS A 200 16.53 0.41 -7.33
N GLY A 201 17.13 0.54 -8.50
CA GLY A 201 16.68 -0.08 -9.75
C GLY A 201 16.58 0.97 -10.87
N THR A 202 15.49 0.93 -11.63
CA THR A 202 15.26 1.84 -12.74
C THR A 202 14.20 2.86 -12.38
N GLY A 203 14.44 4.15 -12.60
CA GLY A 203 13.34 5.09 -12.37
C GLY A 203 13.60 6.56 -12.59
N VAL A 204 12.53 7.32 -12.36
CA VAL A 204 12.48 8.75 -12.56
C VAL A 204 12.12 9.45 -11.26
N ILE A 205 12.90 10.45 -10.85
CA ILE A 205 12.59 11.32 -9.72
C ILE A 205 12.33 12.73 -10.25
N LYS A 206 11.17 13.30 -9.92
CA LYS A 206 10.86 14.71 -10.12
C LYS A 206 10.85 15.38 -8.74
N GLY A 207 11.89 16.13 -8.41
CA GLY A 207 12.13 16.70 -7.09
C GLY A 207 13.54 16.37 -6.60
N THR A 208 13.65 16.05 -5.31
CA THR A 208 14.94 15.73 -4.67
C THR A 208 15.11 14.23 -4.54
N GLY A 209 16.26 13.67 -4.91
CA GLY A 209 16.44 12.25 -4.62
C GLY A 209 17.75 11.60 -4.99
N VAL A 210 17.78 10.30 -4.71
CA VAL A 210 18.93 9.43 -4.98
C VAL A 210 18.48 8.25 -5.84
N SER A 211 19.17 8.00 -6.94
CA SER A 211 19.01 6.77 -7.71
C SER A 211 20.24 5.88 -7.57
N LYS A 212 20.03 4.58 -7.33
CA LYS A 212 21.04 3.52 -7.44
C LYS A 212 20.60 2.58 -8.57
N GLY A 213 21.37 2.52 -9.66
CA GLY A 213 21.00 1.82 -10.89
C GLY A 213 20.84 2.79 -12.05
N THR A 214 19.74 2.67 -12.80
CA THR A 214 19.43 3.53 -13.94
C THR A 214 18.45 4.62 -13.53
N GLY A 215 18.87 5.89 -13.61
CA GLY A 215 18.11 7.01 -13.07
C GLY A 215 17.91 8.17 -14.02
N VAL A 216 16.74 8.82 -13.94
CA VAL A 216 16.56 10.18 -14.43
C VAL A 216 16.08 11.05 -13.27
N ILE A 217 16.80 12.12 -12.95
CA ILE A 217 16.39 13.08 -11.93
C ILE A 217 16.11 14.43 -12.60
N LYS A 218 14.91 14.97 -12.37
CA LYS A 218 14.55 16.35 -12.68
C LYS A 218 14.45 17.13 -11.37
N GLY A 219 15.42 17.97 -11.07
CA GLY A 219 15.58 18.67 -9.79
C GLY A 219 16.97 18.44 -9.21
N THR A 220 17.03 18.21 -7.91
CA THR A 220 18.29 18.02 -7.18
C THR A 220 18.53 16.53 -6.92
N GLY A 221 19.73 16.00 -7.18
CA GLY A 221 19.95 14.62 -6.76
C GLY A 221 21.30 14.00 -7.01
N VAL A 222 21.37 12.72 -6.66
CA VAL A 222 22.55 11.89 -6.82
C VAL A 222 22.19 10.61 -7.56
N ILE A 223 22.96 10.27 -8.58
CA ILE A 223 22.85 8.99 -9.29
C ILE A 223 24.11 8.18 -9.01
N LYS A 224 23.96 6.93 -8.58
CA LYS A 224 25.01 5.91 -8.54
C LYS A 224 24.69 4.86 -9.59
N GLY A 225 25.45 4.82 -10.68
CA GLY A 225 25.17 4.00 -11.86
C GLY A 225 25.03 4.85 -13.11
N THR A 226 24.06 4.51 -13.95
CA THR A 226 23.82 5.18 -15.23
C THR A 226 22.69 6.19 -15.08
N GLY A 227 22.84 7.42 -15.60
CA GLY A 227 21.67 8.28 -15.61
C GLY A 227 21.81 9.69 -16.14
N VAL A 228 20.71 10.42 -15.99
CA VAL A 228 20.58 11.80 -16.44
C VAL A 228 20.06 12.67 -15.30
N ILE A 229 20.72 13.79 -15.06
CA ILE A 229 20.24 14.84 -14.15
C ILE A 229 19.89 16.06 -14.98
N LYS A 230 18.67 16.59 -14.80
CA LYS A 230 18.25 17.92 -15.26
C LYS A 230 18.04 18.80 -14.02
N GLY A 231 18.96 19.71 -13.75
CA GLY A 231 19.01 20.51 -12.53
C GLY A 231 20.40 20.45 -11.90
N THR A 232 20.43 20.26 -10.58
CA THR A 232 21.68 20.21 -9.81
C THR A 232 21.97 18.80 -9.34
N GLY A 233 23.18 18.28 -9.52
CA GLY A 233 23.44 16.97 -8.94
C GLY A 233 24.79 16.35 -9.19
N VAL A 234 24.91 15.12 -8.66
CA VAL A 234 26.14 14.32 -8.73
C VAL A 234 25.84 12.99 -9.40
N ILE A 235 26.61 12.62 -10.41
CA ILE A 235 26.58 11.29 -11.03
C ILE A 235 27.88 10.57 -10.66
N LYS A 236 27.77 9.39 -10.06
CA LYS A 236 28.87 8.44 -9.85
C LYS A 236 28.66 7.26 -10.78
N GLY A 237 29.41 7.18 -11.87
CA GLY A 237 29.22 6.24 -12.96
C GLY A 237 29.13 6.96 -14.30
N THR A 238 28.23 6.49 -15.16
CA THR A 238 28.07 7.03 -16.52
C THR A 238 26.86 7.95 -16.58
N GLY A 239 26.98 9.14 -17.17
CA GLY A 239 25.77 9.93 -17.33
C GLY A 239 25.88 11.30 -17.99
N VAL A 240 24.74 11.97 -17.98
CA VAL A 240 24.57 13.31 -18.55
C VAL A 240 23.99 14.24 -17.50
N SER A 241 24.64 15.38 -17.26
CA SER A 241 24.07 16.47 -16.48
C SER A 241 23.65 17.62 -17.40
N LYS A 242 22.44 18.14 -17.21
CA LYS A 242 21.97 19.41 -17.81
C LYS A 242 21.69 20.38 -16.66
N GLY A 243 22.48 21.45 -16.53
CA GLY A 243 22.47 22.37 -15.40
C GLY A 243 23.81 22.32 -14.65
N THR A 244 23.76 22.29 -13.32
CA THR A 244 24.96 22.26 -12.46
C THR A 244 25.29 20.83 -12.06
N GLY A 245 26.46 20.32 -12.45
CA GLY A 245 26.76 18.89 -12.29
C GLY A 245 28.16 18.58 -11.76
N VAL A 246 28.27 17.48 -11.02
CA VAL A 246 29.54 16.79 -10.81
C VAL A 246 29.42 15.37 -11.33
N ILE A 247 30.29 14.96 -12.25
CA ILE A 247 30.36 13.57 -12.72
C ILE A 247 31.67 12.96 -12.23
N LYS A 248 31.58 11.82 -11.54
CA LYS A 248 32.70 10.95 -11.20
C LYS A 248 32.58 9.67 -12.05
N GLY A 249 33.41 9.53 -13.07
CA GLY A 249 33.30 8.49 -14.09
C GLY A 249 33.24 9.09 -15.49
N THR A 250 32.40 8.51 -16.35
CA THR A 250 32.27 8.93 -17.75
C THR A 250 31.04 9.81 -17.94
N GLY A 251 31.14 10.95 -18.62
CA GLY A 251 29.91 11.67 -18.90
C GLY A 251 30.00 12.97 -19.66
N VAL A 252 28.84 13.61 -19.77
CA VAL A 252 28.66 14.88 -20.46
C VAL A 252 27.95 15.86 -19.53
N ILE A 253 28.50 17.06 -19.39
CA ILE A 253 27.84 18.18 -18.70
C ILE A 253 27.44 19.22 -19.76
N LYS A 254 26.17 19.62 -19.76
CA LYS A 254 25.67 20.80 -20.48
C LYS A 254 25.28 21.86 -19.45
N GLY A 255 26.07 22.91 -19.33
CA GLY A 255 25.96 23.92 -18.27
C GLY A 255 27.26 24.02 -17.48
N THR A 256 27.14 24.18 -16.16
CA THR A 256 28.28 24.36 -15.27
C THR A 256 28.64 23.06 -14.58
N GLY A 257 29.93 22.70 -14.49
CA GLY A 257 30.25 21.53 -13.68
C GLY A 257 31.67 21.04 -13.66
N VAL A 258 31.84 19.89 -13.01
CA VAL A 258 33.12 19.22 -12.84
C VAL A 258 33.01 17.77 -13.28
N ILE A 259 33.94 17.32 -14.12
CA ILE A 259 34.11 15.90 -14.44
C ILE A 259 35.41 15.41 -13.81
N LYS A 260 35.33 14.33 -13.03
CA LYS A 260 36.47 13.54 -12.55
C LYS A 260 36.44 12.20 -13.28
N GLY A 261 37.31 12.01 -14.25
CA GLY A 261 37.29 10.88 -15.18
C GLY A 261 37.26 11.36 -16.62
N THR A 262 36.51 10.65 -17.47
CA THR A 262 36.46 10.93 -18.91
C THR A 262 35.19 11.71 -19.25
N GLY A 263 35.28 12.77 -20.05
CA GLY A 263 34.04 13.39 -20.48
C GLY A 263 34.12 14.66 -21.31
N VAL A 264 32.94 15.24 -21.49
CA VAL A 264 32.77 16.47 -22.26
C VAL A 264 31.97 17.49 -21.45
N ILE A 265 32.48 18.70 -21.34
CA ILE A 265 31.72 19.84 -20.80
C ILE A 265 31.35 20.77 -21.96
N LYS A 266 30.07 21.09 -22.08
CA LYS A 266 29.54 22.15 -22.95
C LYS A 266 29.01 23.27 -22.07
N GLY A 267 29.79 24.35 -21.93
CA GLY A 267 29.55 25.43 -20.97
C GLY A 267 30.79 25.68 -20.13
N THR A 268 30.58 25.97 -18.85
CA THR A 268 31.67 26.33 -17.93
C THR A 268 32.07 25.12 -17.08
N GLY A 269 33.37 24.82 -16.95
CA GLY A 269 33.71 23.75 -16.01
C GLY A 269 35.15 23.34 -15.89
N VAL A 270 35.34 22.26 -15.14
CA VAL A 270 36.65 21.67 -14.88
C VAL A 270 36.62 20.19 -15.20
N ILE A 271 37.59 19.72 -15.99
CA ILE A 271 37.84 18.29 -16.20
C ILE A 271 39.12 17.91 -15.46
N LYS A 272 39.03 16.89 -14.60
CA LYS A 272 40.19 16.20 -14.00
C LYS A 272 40.24 14.80 -14.58
N GLY A 273 41.17 14.55 -15.50
CA GLY A 273 41.24 13.34 -16.32
C GLY A 273 41.25 13.69 -17.81
N THR A 274 40.63 12.84 -18.62
CA THR A 274 40.61 13.00 -20.08
C THR A 274 39.33 13.68 -20.54
N GLY A 275 39.41 14.73 -21.34
CA GLY A 275 38.15 15.27 -21.88
C GLY A 275 38.22 16.50 -22.74
N VAL A 276 37.04 16.94 -23.14
CA VAL A 276 36.85 18.09 -24.02
C VAL A 276 36.00 19.13 -23.33
N ILE A 277 36.49 20.36 -23.26
CA ILE A 277 35.71 21.53 -22.83
C ILE A 277 35.34 22.33 -24.07
N LYS A 278 34.04 22.55 -24.29
CA LYS A 278 33.48 23.46 -25.28
C LYS A 278 32.84 24.63 -24.53
N GLY A 279 33.54 25.76 -24.44
CA GLY A 279 33.18 26.90 -23.60
C GLY A 279 34.35 27.34 -22.75
N THR A 280 34.08 27.74 -21.51
CA THR A 280 35.10 28.24 -20.58
C THR A 280 35.52 27.17 -19.60
N GLY A 281 36.82 26.88 -19.43
CA GLY A 281 37.17 25.94 -18.38
C GLY A 281 38.62 25.56 -18.20
N VAL A 282 38.84 24.65 -17.26
CA VAL A 282 40.16 24.17 -16.89
C VAL A 282 40.22 22.66 -17.07
N SER A 283 41.18 22.19 -17.85
CA SER A 283 41.50 20.76 -17.97
C SER A 283 42.75 20.45 -17.17
N LYS A 284 42.69 19.46 -16.28
CA LYS A 284 43.83 18.90 -15.55
C LYS A 284 44.01 17.45 -16.00
N GLY A 285 45.10 17.15 -16.70
CA GLY A 285 45.31 15.87 -17.41
C GLY A 285 45.27 16.08 -18.93
N THR A 286 44.73 15.11 -19.66
CA THR A 286 44.65 15.16 -21.13
C THR A 286 43.41 15.92 -21.59
N GLY A 287 43.58 17.08 -22.22
CA GLY A 287 42.47 17.99 -22.52
C GLY A 287 42.42 18.47 -23.96
N VAL A 288 41.21 18.69 -24.48
CA VAL A 288 40.99 19.60 -25.61
C VAL A 288 40.09 20.74 -25.15
N SER A 289 40.55 21.98 -25.29
CA SER A 289 39.71 23.16 -25.05
C SER A 289 39.27 23.75 -26.38
N LYS A 290 37.97 24.01 -26.53
CA LYS A 290 37.37 24.77 -27.64
C LYS A 290 36.66 25.99 -27.04
N GLY A 291 37.24 27.17 -27.17
CA GLY A 291 36.83 28.39 -26.46
C GLY A 291 37.93 28.88 -25.51
N THR A 292 37.54 29.50 -24.39
CA THR A 292 38.49 30.02 -23.40
C THR A 292 38.92 28.92 -22.43
N GLY A 293 40.22 28.59 -22.35
CA GLY A 293 40.60 27.56 -21.38
C GLY A 293 42.04 27.53 -20.91
N VAL A 294 42.24 26.82 -19.80
CA VAL A 294 43.56 26.52 -19.26
C VAL A 294 43.74 25.01 -19.25
N ILE A 295 44.81 24.52 -19.87
CA ILE A 295 45.19 23.11 -19.79
C ILE A 295 46.41 22.99 -18.89
N LYS A 296 46.29 22.20 -17.83
CA LYS A 296 47.40 21.77 -16.98
C LYS A 296 47.70 20.30 -17.29
N GLY A 297 48.75 20.05 -18.05
CA GLY A 297 49.06 18.72 -18.61
C GLY A 297 49.10 18.75 -20.13
N THR A 298 48.80 17.62 -20.77
CA THR A 298 48.84 17.47 -22.22
C THR A 298 47.53 17.91 -22.86
N GLY A 299 47.60 18.62 -23.99
CA GLY A 299 46.36 18.97 -24.67
C GLY A 299 46.50 19.98 -25.79
N VAL A 300 45.34 20.33 -26.34
CA VAL A 300 45.22 21.29 -27.45
C VAL A 300 44.17 22.33 -27.11
N ILE A 301 44.49 23.60 -27.36
CA ILE A 301 43.55 24.72 -27.25
C ILE A 301 43.20 25.20 -28.66
N LYS A 302 41.91 25.22 -28.97
CA LYS A 302 41.33 25.83 -30.16
C LYS A 302 40.48 27.02 -29.70
N GLY A 303 41.11 28.19 -29.57
CA GLY A 303 40.52 29.39 -28.99
C GLY A 303 41.55 30.15 -28.16
N THR A 304 41.09 30.94 -27.19
CA THR A 304 41.96 31.69 -26.29
C THR A 304 42.34 30.83 -25.08
N GLY A 305 43.61 30.84 -24.66
CA GLY A 305 43.99 30.05 -23.51
C GLY A 305 45.47 29.83 -23.33
N VAL A 306 45.80 29.11 -22.26
CA VAL A 306 47.18 28.78 -21.89
C VAL A 306 47.31 27.29 -21.62
N ILE A 307 48.34 26.68 -22.19
CA ILE A 307 48.78 25.34 -21.84
C ILE A 307 49.96 25.51 -20.86
N LYS A 308 49.79 25.01 -19.64
CA LYS A 308 50.86 24.90 -18.65
C LYS A 308 51.36 23.46 -18.67
N ALA A 309 52.53 23.24 -19.28
CA ALA A 309 53.26 21.99 -19.13
C ALA A 309 53.59 21.79 -17.65
N GLY A 310 53.47 20.57 -17.13
CA GLY A 310 53.80 20.29 -15.74
C GLY A 310 55.29 20.52 -15.48
N ASP A 311 55.63 21.03 -14.31
CA ASP A 311 57.01 21.09 -13.83
C ASP A 311 57.56 19.65 -13.80
N TRP A 312 58.48 19.36 -14.72
CA TRP A 312 59.33 18.18 -14.60
C TRP A 312 60.37 18.51 -13.53
N CYS A 313 60.10 18.19 -12.26
CA CYS A 313 61.18 18.06 -11.29
C CYS A 313 61.87 16.73 -11.58
N TYR A 314 63.17 16.82 -11.91
CA TYR A 314 64.13 15.72 -11.83
C TYR A 314 64.14 15.11 -10.43
#